data_AF-A0A7W5W5R2-F1
#
_entry.id   AF-A0A7W5W5R2-F1
#
_cell.length_a   1.000
_cell.length_b   1.000
_cell.length_c   1.000
_cell.angle_alpha   90.00
_cell.angle_beta   90.00
_cell.angle_gamma   90.00
#
_symmetry.space_group_name_H-M   'P 1'
#
loop_
_entity.id
_entity.type
_entity.pdbx_description
1 polymer ?
#
loop_
_entity_poly.entity_id
_entity_poly.type
_entity_poly.pdbx_seq_one_letter_code
_entity_poly.pdbx_strand_id
1 'polypeptide(L)'
;MGSADNGTLIINPVVYPKIQYDPDRDFRPVGMYAGINLLLCVPNNSPIKTAAEYLDKARGAPEPILHASPGIGTPLHLAMERLARDANAHLKHVAYKGMAPALNDVLAGIVDSIVIDYTTANSQIKDGKIRAIAVFSEKRLTVLPDVPTMAEQGVPGFRLGLGTR
;
A
#
# COMPACT_ATOMS: atom_id res chain seq x y z
N MET A 1 -12.05 16.40 -16.22
CA MET A 1 -11.21 15.18 -16.34
C MET A 1 -11.53 14.29 -15.15
N GLY A 2 -12.18 13.15 -15.38
CA GLY A 2 -12.47 12.17 -14.33
C GLY A 2 -11.31 11.20 -14.21
N SER A 3 -10.67 11.16 -13.03
CA SER A 3 -9.72 10.11 -12.68
C SER A 3 -10.51 8.84 -12.31
N ALA A 4 -10.39 7.77 -13.10
CA ALA A 4 -10.93 6.46 -12.74
C ALA A 4 -9.82 5.65 -12.07
N ASP A 5 -10.08 5.19 -10.83
CA ASP A 5 -9.16 4.40 -10.03
C ASP A 5 -9.52 2.90 -10.09
N ASN A 6 -8.64 2.01 -9.65
CA ASN A 6 -8.81 0.55 -9.75
C ASN A 6 -10.10 0.05 -9.06
N GLY A 7 -10.58 0.78 -8.06
CA GLY A 7 -11.87 0.51 -7.40
C GLY A 7 -13.06 0.53 -8.36
N THR A 8 -13.06 1.44 -9.34
CA THR A 8 -14.18 1.61 -10.28
C THR A 8 -14.12 0.63 -11.44
N LEU A 9 -12.93 0.37 -11.99
CA LEU A 9 -12.79 -0.39 -13.24
C LEU A 9 -12.59 -1.90 -13.03
N ILE A 10 -12.02 -2.35 -11.90
CA ILE A 10 -11.65 -3.76 -11.70
C ILE A 10 -12.44 -4.40 -10.56
N ILE A 11 -12.66 -3.67 -9.45
CA ILE A 11 -13.31 -4.24 -8.27
C ILE A 11 -14.84 -4.17 -8.39
N ASN A 12 -15.37 -3.05 -8.89
CA ASN A 12 -16.82 -2.87 -9.03
C ASN A 12 -17.49 -3.99 -9.85
N PRO A 13 -16.99 -4.38 -11.06
CA PRO A 13 -17.57 -5.46 -11.90
C PRO A 13 -17.62 -6.83 -11.25
N VAL A 14 -16.72 -7.10 -10.31
CA VAL A 14 -16.62 -8.39 -9.62
C VAL A 14 -17.51 -8.43 -8.38
N VAL A 15 -17.76 -7.28 -7.74
CA VAL A 15 -18.52 -7.18 -6.49
C VAL A 15 -20.01 -6.90 -6.73
N TYR A 16 -20.37 -6.21 -7.81
CA TYR A 16 -21.75 -5.87 -8.13
C TYR A 16 -22.23 -6.59 -9.39
N PRO A 17 -23.17 -7.56 -9.29
CA PRO A 17 -23.66 -8.32 -10.45
C PRO A 17 -24.57 -7.51 -11.40
N LYS A 18 -24.89 -6.25 -11.08
CA LYS A 18 -25.63 -5.31 -11.95
C LYS A 18 -24.89 -3.99 -12.01
N ILE A 19 -24.10 -3.81 -13.05
CA ILE A 19 -23.47 -2.52 -13.40
C ILE A 19 -23.96 -2.14 -14.78
N GLN A 20 -24.33 -0.87 -14.98
CA GLN A 20 -24.87 -0.36 -16.25
C GLN A 20 -23.78 0.05 -17.27
N TYR A 21 -22.52 -0.30 -17.03
CA TYR A 21 -21.42 -0.03 -17.94
C TYR A 21 -20.50 -1.23 -18.05
N ASP A 22 -19.97 -1.46 -19.25
CA ASP A 22 -18.98 -2.48 -19.54
C ASP A 22 -17.59 -1.82 -19.55
N PRO A 23 -16.70 -2.12 -18.58
CA PRO A 23 -15.39 -1.49 -18.50
C PRO A 23 -14.49 -1.80 -19.71
N ASP A 24 -14.68 -2.93 -20.40
CA ASP A 24 -13.91 -3.32 -21.58
C ASP A 24 -14.46 -2.68 -22.86
N ARG A 25 -15.78 -2.49 -22.96
CA ARG A 25 -16.43 -1.96 -24.17
C ARG A 25 -16.61 -0.44 -24.15
N ASP A 26 -16.92 0.13 -23.00
CA ASP A 26 -17.42 1.51 -22.91
C ASP A 26 -16.32 2.52 -22.48
N PHE A 27 -15.12 2.05 -22.11
CA PHE A 27 -13.98 2.91 -21.77
C PHE A 27 -12.75 2.57 -22.63
N ARG A 28 -12.25 3.57 -23.37
CA ARG A 28 -10.92 3.49 -24.01
C ARG A 28 -9.88 4.13 -23.12
N PRO A 29 -8.83 3.41 -22.67
CA PRO A 29 -7.76 4.00 -21.90
C PRO A 29 -6.97 4.98 -22.80
N VAL A 30 -7.09 6.28 -22.52
CA VAL A 30 -6.43 7.35 -23.30
C VAL A 30 -4.95 7.54 -22.86
N GLY A 31 -4.60 7.04 -21.68
CA GLY A 31 -3.24 7.05 -21.14
C GLY A 31 -3.24 6.96 -19.61
N MET A 32 -2.20 6.36 -19.03
CA MET A 32 -2.00 6.35 -17.58
C MET A 32 -1.43 7.72 -17.16
N TYR A 33 -2.26 8.56 -16.53
CA TYR A 33 -1.89 9.95 -16.23
C TYR A 33 -0.87 10.08 -15.09
N ALA A 34 -0.96 9.22 -14.07
CA ALA A 34 0.01 9.18 -12.98
C ALA A 34 0.03 7.80 -12.33
N GLY A 35 1.22 7.21 -12.17
CA GLY A 35 1.39 6.05 -11.29
C GLY A 35 1.28 6.50 -9.84
N ILE A 36 0.42 5.86 -9.07
CA ILE A 36 0.34 6.09 -7.62
C ILE A 36 1.54 5.39 -6.98
N ASN A 37 2.48 6.17 -6.47
CA ASN A 37 3.65 5.65 -5.78
C ASN A 37 3.24 5.30 -4.34
N LEU A 38 3.00 4.02 -4.10
CA LEU A 38 2.63 3.50 -2.79
C LEU A 38 3.86 3.16 -1.96
N LEU A 39 3.81 3.55 -0.70
CA LEU A 39 4.85 3.35 0.29
C LEU A 39 4.31 2.50 1.43
N LEU A 40 5.11 1.55 1.91
CA LEU A 40 4.92 0.93 3.20
C LEU A 40 5.61 1.78 4.26
N CYS A 41 4.83 2.28 5.21
CA CYS A 41 5.28 3.16 6.27
C CYS A 41 5.02 2.55 7.64
N VAL A 42 5.91 2.87 8.58
CA VAL A 42 5.80 2.53 10.01
C VAL A 42 5.93 3.80 10.85
N PRO A 43 5.44 3.82 12.10
CA PRO A 43 5.70 4.92 13.02
C PRO A 43 7.21 5.13 13.19
N ASN A 44 7.68 6.37 13.31
CA ASN A 44 9.13 6.62 13.40
C ASN A 44 9.77 6.01 14.66
N ASN A 45 8.98 5.83 15.73
CA ASN A 45 9.39 5.15 16.96
C ASN A 45 9.36 3.60 16.85
N SER A 46 8.96 3.06 15.71
CA SER A 46 8.96 1.61 15.49
C SER A 46 10.39 1.06 15.48
N PRO A 47 10.64 -0.10 16.10
CA PRO A 47 11.94 -0.77 16.00
C PRO A 47 12.21 -1.28 14.57
N ILE A 48 11.18 -1.39 13.73
CA ILE A 48 11.29 -1.84 12.34
C ILE A 48 11.87 -0.71 11.49
N LYS A 49 13.00 -0.96 10.80
CA LYS A 49 13.65 0.05 9.94
C LYS A 49 13.64 -0.30 8.46
N THR A 50 13.45 -1.58 8.14
CA THR A 50 13.47 -2.11 6.78
C THR A 50 12.27 -3.03 6.54
N ALA A 51 11.86 -3.22 5.28
CA ALA A 51 10.81 -4.21 5.01
C ALA A 51 11.29 -5.65 5.22
N ALA A 52 12.59 -5.92 5.13
CA ALA A 52 13.15 -7.22 5.50
C ALA A 52 12.86 -7.53 6.98
N GLU A 53 13.13 -6.58 7.89
CA GLU A 53 12.78 -6.70 9.32
C GLU A 53 11.27 -6.77 9.55
N TYR A 54 10.48 -6.00 8.78
CA TYR A 54 9.02 -6.05 8.84
C TYR A 54 8.50 -7.46 8.55
N LEU A 55 8.97 -8.07 7.46
CA LEU A 55 8.55 -9.39 7.03
C LEU A 55 9.10 -10.48 7.96
N ASP A 56 10.32 -10.32 8.45
CA ASP A 56 10.90 -11.27 9.40
C ASP A 56 10.12 -11.29 10.72
N LYS A 57 9.83 -10.11 11.27
CA LYS A 57 8.95 -9.97 12.43
C LYS A 57 7.57 -10.54 12.15
N ALA A 58 6.99 -10.27 10.97
CA ALA A 58 5.67 -10.81 10.62
C ALA A 58 5.65 -12.33 10.47
N ARG A 59 6.76 -12.98 10.08
CA ARG A 59 6.85 -14.44 10.00
C ARG A 59 7.09 -15.10 11.36
N GLY A 60 7.93 -14.48 12.20
CA GLY A 60 8.40 -15.07 13.46
C GLY A 60 7.59 -14.67 14.69
N ALA A 61 6.79 -13.59 14.62
CA ALA A 61 6.07 -13.10 15.79
C ALA A 61 4.84 -13.96 16.13
N PRO A 62 4.61 -14.25 17.42
CA PRO A 62 3.38 -14.90 17.88
C PRO A 62 2.16 -13.99 17.71
N GLU A 63 2.35 -12.67 17.78
CA GLU A 63 1.32 -11.67 17.52
C GLU A 63 1.46 -11.11 16.09
N PRO A 64 0.35 -10.99 15.34
CA PRO A 64 0.39 -10.46 13.98
C PRO A 64 0.70 -8.96 13.98
N ILE A 65 1.42 -8.50 12.96
CA ILE A 65 1.65 -7.06 12.79
C ILE A 65 0.35 -6.39 12.36
N LEU A 66 -0.04 -5.32 13.05
CA LEU A 66 -1.24 -4.57 12.71
C LEU A 66 -0.97 -3.66 11.49
N HIS A 67 -1.84 -3.74 10.50
CA HIS A 67 -1.76 -2.92 9.30
C HIS A 67 -3.05 -2.14 9.07
N ALA A 68 -2.95 -0.82 8.99
CA ALA A 68 -4.07 0.09 8.77
C ALA A 68 -4.34 0.31 7.27
N SER A 69 -5.61 0.19 6.87
CA SER A 69 -6.04 0.55 5.52
C SER A 69 -7.25 1.49 5.55
N PRO A 70 -7.51 2.23 4.46
CA PRO A 70 -8.67 3.11 4.36
C PRO A 70 -10.02 2.40 4.16
N GLY A 71 -10.05 1.06 4.13
CA GLY A 71 -11.29 0.29 4.06
C GLY A 71 -11.10 -1.15 3.58
N ILE A 72 -12.06 -2.01 3.92
CA ILE A 72 -12.11 -3.40 3.44
C ILE A 72 -12.33 -3.40 1.92
N GLY A 73 -11.63 -4.28 1.18
CA GLY A 73 -11.73 -4.36 -0.29
C GLY A 73 -11.03 -3.24 -1.07
N THR A 74 -10.34 -2.31 -0.40
CA THR A 74 -9.56 -1.28 -1.10
C THR A 74 -8.30 -1.89 -1.74
N PRO A 75 -7.76 -1.30 -2.82
CA PRO A 75 -6.52 -1.78 -3.44
C PRO A 75 -5.35 -1.90 -2.45
N LEU A 76 -5.29 -1.01 -1.45
CA LEU A 76 -4.27 -0.99 -0.39
C LEU A 76 -4.42 -2.13 0.61
N HIS A 77 -5.66 -2.52 0.90
CA HIS A 77 -5.91 -3.72 1.71
C HIS A 77 -5.50 -4.98 0.93
N LEU A 78 -5.96 -5.14 -0.32
CA LEU A 78 -5.64 -6.31 -1.14
C LEU A 78 -4.13 -6.42 -1.42
N ALA A 79 -3.44 -5.30 -1.57
CA ALA A 79 -1.99 -5.20 -1.65
C ALA A 79 -1.28 -5.89 -0.49
N MET A 80 -1.71 -5.57 0.74
CA MET A 80 -1.09 -6.10 1.94
C MET A 80 -1.49 -7.55 2.20
N GLU A 81 -2.71 -7.95 1.84
CA GLU A 81 -3.10 -9.36 1.86
C GLU A 81 -2.27 -10.19 0.88
N ARG A 82 -2.01 -9.65 -0.32
CA ARG A 82 -1.09 -10.29 -1.27
C ARG A 82 0.32 -10.37 -0.69
N LEU A 83 0.82 -9.30 -0.08
CA LEU A 83 2.13 -9.32 0.56
C LEU A 83 2.22 -10.37 1.67
N ALA A 84 1.18 -10.44 2.52
CA ALA A 84 1.08 -11.42 3.58
C ALA A 84 1.16 -12.85 3.03
N ARG A 85 0.43 -13.14 1.94
CA ARG A 85 0.46 -14.44 1.26
C ARG A 85 1.80 -14.74 0.60
N ASP A 86 2.32 -13.81 -0.20
CA ASP A 86 3.56 -14.00 -0.97
C ASP A 86 4.78 -14.15 -0.04
N ALA A 87 4.81 -13.43 1.09
CA ALA A 87 5.90 -13.45 2.06
C ALA A 87 5.66 -14.38 3.27
N ASN A 88 4.55 -15.13 3.27
CA ASN A 88 4.08 -15.97 4.38
C ASN A 88 4.08 -15.23 5.74
N ALA A 89 3.68 -13.96 5.74
CA ALA A 89 3.74 -13.05 6.87
C ALA A 89 2.39 -12.96 7.58
N HIS A 90 2.40 -13.00 8.92
CA HIS A 90 1.20 -12.86 9.74
C HIS A 90 0.87 -11.37 9.95
N LEU A 91 0.03 -10.84 9.07
CA LEU A 91 -0.47 -9.47 9.13
C LEU A 91 -1.94 -9.48 9.55
N LYS A 92 -2.33 -8.53 10.40
CA LYS A 92 -3.72 -8.32 10.80
C LYS A 92 -4.21 -6.99 10.29
N HIS A 93 -5.21 -7.06 9.43
CA HIS A 93 -5.85 -5.90 8.86
C HIS A 93 -6.71 -5.14 9.88
N VAL A 94 -6.48 -3.83 9.98
CA VAL A 94 -7.32 -2.90 10.74
C VAL A 94 -7.98 -1.96 9.72
N ALA A 95 -9.28 -2.13 9.54
CA ALA A 95 -10.07 -1.36 8.59
C ALA A 95 -10.51 -0.04 9.20
N TYR A 96 -10.16 1.06 8.54
CA TYR A 96 -10.64 2.39 8.87
C TYR A 96 -11.64 2.90 7.83
N LYS A 97 -12.39 3.94 8.18
CA LYS A 97 -13.30 4.64 7.27
C LYS A 97 -12.56 5.79 6.56
N GLY A 98 -11.53 5.46 5.79
CA GLY A 98 -10.68 6.41 5.08
C GLY A 98 -9.24 6.50 5.60
N MET A 99 -8.39 7.24 4.86
CA MET A 99 -6.94 7.25 5.11
C MET A 99 -6.52 8.14 6.28
N ALA A 100 -7.21 9.26 6.51
CA ALA A 100 -6.92 10.18 7.61
C ALA A 100 -6.99 9.52 9.01
N PRO A 101 -8.06 8.79 9.40
CA PRO A 101 -8.09 8.13 10.69
C PRO A 101 -7.08 6.98 10.81
N ALA A 102 -6.82 6.24 9.73
CA ALA A 102 -5.78 5.21 9.69
C ALA A 102 -4.38 5.79 9.94
N LEU A 103 -4.07 6.93 9.31
CA LEU A 103 -2.79 7.61 9.48
C LEU A 103 -2.62 8.14 10.91
N ASN A 104 -3.66 8.70 11.51
CA ASN A 104 -3.60 9.19 12.89
C ASN A 104 -3.28 8.07 13.88
N ASP A 105 -3.88 6.89 13.73
CA ASP A 105 -3.62 5.75 14.62
C ASP A 105 -2.19 5.20 14.44
N VAL A 106 -1.65 5.25 13.22
CA VAL A 106 -0.24 4.90 12.98
C VAL A 106 0.69 5.94 13.60
N LEU A 107 0.38 7.23 13.46
CA LEU A 107 1.14 8.32 14.10
C LEU A 107 1.11 8.19 15.63
N ALA A 108 0.00 7.72 16.19
CA ALA A 108 -0.16 7.43 17.62
C ALA A 108 0.50 6.12 18.06
N GLY A 109 0.97 5.28 17.13
CA GLY A 109 1.55 3.96 17.44
C GLY A 109 0.53 2.90 17.85
N ILE A 110 -0.77 3.13 17.61
CA ILE A 110 -1.84 2.15 17.83
C ILE A 110 -1.77 1.04 16.79
N VAL A 111 -1.36 1.38 15.56
CA VAL A 111 -1.17 0.43 14.46
C VAL A 111 0.27 0.49 13.96
N ASP A 112 0.86 -0.68 13.71
CA ASP A 112 2.28 -0.82 13.41
C ASP A 112 2.68 -0.33 12.01
N SER A 113 1.74 -0.34 11.06
CA SER A 113 2.05 -0.04 9.66
C SER A 113 0.88 0.46 8.85
N ILE A 114 1.18 1.16 7.76
CA ILE A 114 0.23 1.72 6.80
C ILE A 114 0.82 1.73 5.40
N VAL A 115 -0.02 1.51 4.41
CA VAL A 115 0.32 1.71 3.00
C VAL A 115 -0.36 2.98 2.58
N ILE A 116 0.43 3.92 2.12
CA ILE A 116 -0.03 5.27 1.80
C ILE A 116 0.72 5.78 0.57
N ASP A 117 0.08 6.65 -0.19
CA ASP A 117 0.70 7.31 -1.34
C ASP A 117 1.78 8.31 -0.88
N TYR A 118 2.83 8.44 -1.69
CA TYR A 118 3.92 9.40 -1.43
C TYR A 118 3.40 10.84 -1.24
N THR A 119 2.39 11.26 -2.00
CA THR A 119 1.85 12.63 -1.93
C THR A 119 1.32 12.98 -0.54
N THR A 120 0.63 12.05 0.11
CA THR A 120 0.09 12.21 1.47
C THR A 120 1.16 11.93 2.53
N ALA A 121 2.03 10.94 2.29
CA ALA A 121 3.06 10.54 3.24
C ALA A 121 4.21 11.54 3.38
N ASN A 122 4.57 12.26 2.31
CA ASN A 122 5.75 13.13 2.25
C ASN A 122 5.80 14.15 3.39
N SER A 123 4.66 14.77 3.73
CA SER A 123 4.61 15.73 4.84
C SER A 123 4.93 15.06 6.18
N GLN A 124 4.39 13.87 6.43
CA GLN A 124 4.59 13.15 7.70
C GLN A 124 5.99 12.52 7.81
N ILE A 125 6.58 12.12 6.67
CA ILE A 125 7.96 11.65 6.59
C ILE A 125 8.92 12.80 6.90
N LYS A 126 8.70 13.98 6.31
CA LYS A 126 9.52 15.18 6.57
C LYS A 126 9.40 15.65 8.02
N ASP A 127 8.21 15.57 8.61
CA ASP A 127 7.97 15.84 10.03
C ASP A 127 8.57 14.78 10.97
N GLY A 128 9.13 13.68 10.43
CA GLY A 128 9.75 12.62 11.22
C GLY A 128 8.76 11.82 12.06
N LYS A 129 7.46 11.83 11.72
CA LYS A 129 6.44 11.10 12.49
C LYS A 129 6.25 9.67 12.00
N ILE A 130 6.41 9.45 10.70
CA ILE A 130 6.45 8.11 10.08
C ILE A 130 7.74 7.93 9.30
N ARG A 131 8.12 6.66 9.09
CA ARG A 131 9.24 6.26 8.25
C ARG A 131 8.72 5.37 7.13
N ALA A 132 9.04 5.72 5.89
CA ALA A 132 8.85 4.83 4.75
C ALA A 132 9.95 3.77 4.76
N ILE A 133 9.56 2.49 4.77
CA ILE A 133 10.49 1.36 4.82
C ILE A 133 10.64 0.65 3.47
N ALA A 134 9.62 0.76 2.61
CA ALA A 134 9.70 0.26 1.24
C ALA A 134 8.77 0.99 0.28
N VAL A 135 9.15 0.96 -1.00
CA VAL A 135 8.31 1.40 -2.12
C VAL A 135 7.74 0.19 -2.87
N PHE A 136 6.47 0.27 -3.26
CA PHE A 136 5.77 -0.77 -4.02
C PHE A 136 5.87 -0.58 -5.55
N SER A 137 6.91 0.09 -6.02
CA SER A 137 7.28 0.26 -7.43
C SER A 137 8.48 -0.61 -7.80
N GLU A 138 8.70 -0.83 -9.10
CA GLU A 138 9.83 -1.62 -9.61
C GLU A 138 11.19 -0.96 -9.39
N LYS A 139 11.20 0.37 -9.31
CA LYS A 139 12.39 1.19 -9.09
C LYS A 139 12.14 2.12 -7.92
N ARG A 140 13.21 2.50 -7.22
CA ARG A 140 13.15 3.52 -6.16
C ARG A 140 12.60 4.83 -6.72
N LEU A 141 11.94 5.60 -5.86
CA LEU A 141 11.45 6.93 -6.26
C LEU A 141 12.63 7.90 -6.29
N THR A 142 12.73 8.71 -7.35
CA THR A 142 13.77 9.76 -7.45
C THR A 142 13.71 10.75 -6.28
N VAL A 143 12.51 10.94 -5.73
CA VAL A 143 12.24 11.82 -4.58
C VAL A 143 12.56 11.19 -3.22
N LEU A 144 12.73 9.86 -3.15
CA LEU A 144 13.10 9.10 -1.96
C LEU A 144 14.15 8.05 -2.33
N PRO A 145 15.38 8.46 -2.70
CA PRO A 145 16.41 7.53 -3.17
C PRO A 145 16.89 6.58 -2.07
N ASP A 146 16.75 6.99 -0.81
CA ASP A 146 17.14 6.21 0.37
C ASP A 146 16.15 5.10 0.72
N VAL A 147 14.92 5.16 0.21
CA VAL A 147 13.89 4.15 0.48
C VAL A 147 13.99 3.06 -0.59
N PRO A 148 14.38 1.82 -0.21
CA PRO A 148 14.50 0.72 -1.16
C PRO A 148 13.12 0.22 -1.63
N THR A 149 13.13 -0.53 -2.74
CA THR A 149 11.94 -1.23 -3.22
C THR A 149 11.71 -2.53 -2.45
N MET A 150 10.48 -3.06 -2.48
CA MET A 150 10.19 -4.40 -1.96
C MET A 150 11.02 -5.50 -2.65
N ALA A 151 11.31 -5.33 -3.94
CA ALA A 151 12.15 -6.24 -4.72
C ALA A 151 13.59 -6.30 -4.18
N GLU A 152 14.16 -5.16 -3.78
CA GLU A 152 15.50 -5.09 -3.17
C GLU A 152 15.55 -5.67 -1.76
N GLN A 153 14.41 -5.78 -1.08
CA GLN A 153 14.30 -6.22 0.32
C GLN A 153 13.79 -7.67 0.47
N GLY A 154 13.88 -8.46 -0.60
CA GLY A 154 13.61 -9.90 -0.55
C GLY A 154 12.21 -10.32 -1.00
N VAL A 155 11.42 -9.43 -1.61
CA VAL A 155 10.15 -9.79 -2.26
C VAL A 155 10.23 -9.52 -3.76
N PRO A 156 10.94 -10.39 -4.52
CA PRO A 156 11.17 -10.17 -5.95
C PRO A 156 9.84 -10.10 -6.72
N GLY A 157 9.69 -9.08 -7.57
CA GLY A 157 8.51 -8.89 -8.41
C GLY A 157 7.28 -8.31 -7.71
N PHE A 158 7.37 -7.97 -6.41
CA PHE A 158 6.27 -7.31 -5.71
C PHE A 158 6.17 -5.83 -6.12
N ARG A 159 5.07 -5.50 -6.80
CA ARG A 159 4.72 -4.15 -7.24
C ARG A 159 3.21 -3.98 -7.26
N LEU A 160 2.75 -2.76 -7.00
CA LEU A 160 1.32 -2.40 -6.95
C LEU A 160 0.90 -1.33 -7.96
N GLY A 161 1.74 -1.10 -8.97
CA GLY A 161 1.38 -0.36 -10.18
C GLY A 161 1.23 -1.29 -11.38
N LEU A 162 0.29 -0.97 -12.27
CA LEU A 162 0.23 -1.51 -13.63
C LEU A 162 1.33 -0.87 -14.48
N GLY A 163 2.58 -1.25 -14.22
CA GLY A 163 3.64 -1.10 -15.21
C GLY A 163 3.44 -2.18 -16.25
N THR A 164 2.83 -1.86 -17.38
CA THR A 164 2.91 -2.73 -18.56
C THR A 164 4.39 -2.97 -18.87
N ARG A 165 4.69 -4.21 -19.27
CA ARG A 165 5.92 -4.53 -20.02
C ARG A 165 6.18 -3.50 -21.12
#